data_AF-A0A0K1PTC2-F1
#
_entry.id   AF-A0A0K1PTC2-F1
#
_cell.length_a   1.000
_cell.length_b   1.000
_cell.length_c   1.000
_cell.angle_alpha   90.00
_cell.angle_beta   90.00
_cell.angle_gamma   90.00
#
_symmetry.space_group_name_H-M   'P 1'
#
loop_
_entity.id
_entity.type
_entity.pdbx_description
1 polymer ?
#
loop_
_entity_poly.entity_id
_entity_poly.type
_entity_poly.pdbx_seq_one_letter_code
_entity_poly.pdbx_strand_id
1 'polypeptide(L)'
;MKQKDTTRADVDELKLARAMTLVLPVLSIGGALVAGAMGGIALGILVLAAGVLLGVIALFWASLRVLSGDAPLTPELEALEASRQTTDVLGSRRKMLLRALKDLDNEKSLGKLDDEDYAQISATYRDDLKDVLKRIDASLAPHREKAEALVKAHLEKAGIEKNSPAPKSEERAVDGDNDETDVPEESSERPSRVTCGACEASNETDAKFCKGCGASLGAASKAEPAEVVAIKESGQ
;
A
#
# COMPACT_ATOMS: atom_id res chain seq x y z
N MET A 1 12.19 -36.46 -12.63
CA MET A 1 11.89 -36.61 -14.07
C MET A 1 10.57 -35.96 -14.51
N LYS A 2 9.56 -35.78 -13.63
CA LYS A 2 8.23 -35.26 -13.99
C LYS A 2 8.14 -33.76 -14.35
N GLN A 3 9.15 -32.97 -14.00
CA GLN A 3 9.14 -31.51 -14.13
C GLN A 3 9.58 -31.00 -15.52
N LYS A 4 10.24 -31.84 -16.32
CA LYS A 4 10.77 -31.46 -17.64
C LYS A 4 9.71 -31.52 -18.74
N ASP A 5 8.68 -32.33 -18.54
CA ASP A 5 7.59 -32.53 -19.51
C ASP A 5 6.56 -31.40 -19.46
N THR A 6 6.26 -30.85 -18.28
CA THR A 6 5.31 -29.73 -18.13
C THR A 6 5.84 -28.45 -18.76
N THR A 7 7.13 -28.14 -18.57
CA THR A 7 7.77 -26.96 -19.19
C THR A 7 7.81 -27.02 -20.71
N ARG A 8 7.78 -28.22 -21.31
CA ARG A 8 7.83 -28.38 -22.78
C ARG A 8 6.44 -28.21 -23.39
N ALA A 9 5.41 -28.75 -22.73
CA ALA A 9 4.02 -28.56 -23.12
C ALA A 9 3.61 -27.07 -23.07
N ASP A 10 3.96 -26.36 -21.99
CA ASP A 10 3.70 -24.92 -21.83
C ASP A 10 4.32 -24.07 -22.97
N VAL A 11 5.58 -24.38 -23.32
CA VAL A 11 6.30 -23.65 -24.36
C VAL A 11 5.68 -23.87 -25.74
N ASP A 12 5.09 -25.04 -26.00
CA ASP A 12 4.45 -25.34 -27.27
C ASP A 12 3.05 -24.70 -27.38
N GLU A 13 2.30 -24.58 -26.28
CA GLU A 13 1.04 -23.82 -26.23
C GLU A 13 1.25 -22.31 -26.44
N LEU A 14 2.27 -21.74 -25.82
CA LEU A 14 2.67 -20.33 -26.01
C LEU A 14 3.07 -20.03 -27.47
N LYS A 15 3.74 -20.98 -28.14
CA LYS A 15 4.07 -20.87 -29.57
C LYS A 15 2.84 -20.99 -30.45
N LEU A 16 1.89 -21.86 -30.10
CA LEU A 16 0.62 -22.00 -30.82
C LEU A 16 -0.25 -20.75 -30.71
N ALA A 17 -0.36 -20.14 -29.53
CA ALA A 17 -1.10 -18.90 -29.33
C ALA A 17 -0.47 -17.71 -30.08
N ARG A 18 0.87 -17.61 -30.07
CA ARG A 18 1.60 -16.58 -30.81
C ARG A 18 1.58 -16.81 -32.33
N ALA A 19 1.56 -18.06 -32.77
CA ALA A 19 1.36 -18.40 -34.16
C ALA A 19 -0.07 -18.03 -34.60
N MET A 20 -1.09 -18.34 -33.82
CA MET A 20 -2.49 -18.08 -34.16
C MET A 20 -2.79 -16.58 -34.30
N THR A 21 -2.19 -15.74 -33.46
CA THR A 21 -2.31 -14.27 -33.55
C THR A 21 -1.62 -13.67 -34.79
N LEU A 22 -0.56 -14.29 -35.30
CA LEU A 22 0.11 -13.89 -36.54
C LEU A 22 -0.52 -14.51 -37.80
N VAL A 23 -1.11 -15.70 -37.70
CA VAL A 23 -1.72 -16.41 -38.83
C VAL A 23 -2.94 -15.66 -39.34
N LEU A 24 -3.79 -15.13 -38.46
CA LEU A 24 -5.03 -14.45 -38.86
C LEU A 24 -4.79 -13.21 -39.77
N PRO A 25 -3.93 -12.24 -39.42
CA PRO A 25 -3.66 -11.09 -40.29
C PRO A 25 -2.87 -11.47 -41.55
N VAL A 26 -1.95 -12.43 -41.48
CA VAL A 26 -1.20 -12.89 -42.66
C VAL A 26 -2.13 -13.55 -43.67
N LEU A 27 -3.10 -14.34 -43.19
CA LEU A 27 -4.06 -15.04 -44.03
C LEU A 27 -5.09 -14.08 -44.64
N SER A 28 -5.51 -13.03 -43.92
CA SER A 28 -6.42 -12.02 -44.46
C SER A 28 -5.75 -11.15 -45.53
N ILE A 29 -4.50 -10.73 -45.31
CA ILE A 29 -3.72 -9.96 -46.30
C ILE A 29 -3.41 -10.84 -47.53
N GLY A 30 -2.96 -12.08 -47.32
CA GLY A 30 -2.68 -13.02 -48.40
C GLY A 30 -3.93 -13.35 -49.23
N GLY A 31 -5.06 -13.62 -48.55
CA GLY A 31 -6.34 -13.85 -49.20
C GLY A 31 -6.83 -12.66 -50.02
N ALA A 32 -6.66 -11.43 -49.50
CA ALA A 32 -7.03 -10.22 -50.23
C ALA A 32 -6.17 -9.97 -51.48
N LEU A 33 -4.87 -10.27 -51.42
CA LEU A 33 -3.97 -10.16 -52.58
C LEU A 33 -4.35 -11.16 -53.68
N VAL A 34 -4.62 -12.42 -53.32
CA VAL A 34 -5.04 -13.45 -54.27
C VAL A 34 -6.41 -13.12 -54.89
N ALA A 35 -7.39 -12.74 -54.06
CA ALA A 35 -8.71 -12.33 -54.51
C ALA A 35 -8.65 -11.09 -55.43
N GLY A 36 -7.80 -10.12 -55.09
CA GLY A 36 -7.56 -8.92 -55.88
C GLY A 36 -6.95 -9.21 -57.25
N ALA A 37 -6.00 -10.15 -57.31
CA ALA A 37 -5.37 -10.55 -58.57
C ALA A 37 -6.32 -11.32 -59.50
N MET A 38 -7.23 -12.14 -58.95
CA MET A 38 -8.15 -12.96 -59.75
C MET A 38 -9.46 -12.24 -60.12
N GLY A 39 -10.03 -11.45 -59.21
CA GLY A 39 -11.36 -10.85 -59.33
C GLY A 39 -11.38 -9.32 -59.35
N GLY A 40 -10.20 -8.68 -59.35
CA GLY A 40 -10.06 -7.23 -59.31
C GLY A 40 -10.10 -6.64 -57.91
N ILE A 41 -9.75 -5.34 -57.83
CA ILE A 41 -9.50 -4.61 -56.58
C ILE A 41 -10.72 -4.63 -55.63
N ALA A 42 -11.94 -4.54 -56.17
CA ALA A 42 -13.16 -4.55 -55.39
C ALA A 42 -13.33 -5.83 -54.54
N LEU A 43 -12.98 -6.99 -55.11
CA LEU A 43 -13.04 -8.27 -54.41
C LEU A 43 -11.96 -8.36 -53.32
N GLY A 44 -10.76 -7.84 -53.61
CA GLY A 44 -9.67 -7.77 -52.63
C GLY A 44 -10.02 -6.92 -51.42
N ILE A 45 -10.67 -5.76 -51.62
CA ILE A 45 -11.13 -4.88 -50.52
C ILE A 45 -12.16 -5.59 -49.64
N LEU A 46 -13.10 -6.34 -50.22
CA LEU A 46 -14.10 -7.10 -49.46
C LEU A 46 -13.47 -8.16 -48.56
N VAL A 47 -12.47 -8.89 -49.06
CA VAL A 47 -11.75 -9.91 -48.27
C VAL A 47 -10.96 -9.28 -47.13
N LEU A 48 -10.30 -8.15 -47.39
CA LEU A 48 -9.59 -7.41 -46.34
C LEU A 48 -10.56 -6.91 -45.25
N ALA A 49 -11.68 -6.30 -45.65
CA ALA A 49 -12.69 -5.80 -44.74
C ALA A 49 -13.29 -6.91 -43.86
N ALA A 50 -13.58 -8.08 -44.46
CA ALA A 50 -14.04 -9.25 -43.73
C ALA A 50 -12.99 -9.74 -42.71
N GLY A 51 -11.71 -9.78 -43.10
CA GLY A 51 -10.62 -10.14 -42.20
C GLY A 51 -10.46 -9.18 -41.01
N VAL A 52 -10.56 -7.86 -41.27
CA VAL A 52 -10.54 -6.83 -40.22
C VAL A 52 -11.72 -7.01 -39.27
N LEU A 53 -12.92 -7.20 -39.80
CA LEU A 53 -14.14 -7.40 -38.99
C LEU A 53 -14.01 -8.63 -38.07
N LEU A 54 -13.56 -9.76 -38.61
CA LEU A 54 -13.32 -10.97 -37.81
C LEU A 54 -12.25 -10.74 -36.73
N GLY A 55 -11.20 -9.98 -37.04
CA GLY A 55 -10.19 -9.58 -36.05
C GLY A 55 -10.76 -8.76 -34.89
N VAL A 56 -11.64 -7.79 -35.19
CA VAL A 56 -12.33 -6.99 -34.16
C VAL A 56 -13.24 -7.86 -33.29
N ILE A 57 -14.00 -8.77 -33.91
CA ILE A 57 -14.87 -9.71 -33.17
C ILE A 57 -14.03 -10.60 -32.24
N ALA A 58 -12.88 -11.11 -32.71
CA ALA A 58 -11.98 -11.91 -31.89
C ALA A 58 -11.39 -11.11 -30.72
N LEU A 59 -10.99 -9.86 -30.95
CA LEU A 59 -10.49 -8.96 -29.90
C LEU A 59 -11.58 -8.67 -28.85
N PHE A 60 -12.80 -8.41 -29.31
CA PHE A 60 -13.95 -8.20 -28.44
C PHE A 60 -14.23 -9.43 -27.58
N TRP A 61 -14.20 -10.62 -28.17
CA TRP A 61 -14.40 -11.87 -27.44
C TRP A 61 -13.29 -12.16 -26.42
N ALA A 62 -12.03 -11.85 -26.76
CA ALA A 62 -10.91 -11.93 -25.82
C ALA A 62 -11.11 -10.98 -24.62
N SER A 63 -11.53 -9.74 -24.87
CA SER A 63 -11.85 -8.78 -23.80
C SER A 63 -12.99 -9.28 -22.91
N LEU A 64 -14.02 -9.88 -23.50
CA LEU A 64 -15.14 -10.47 -22.77
C LEU A 64 -14.67 -11.61 -21.87
N ARG A 65 -13.80 -12.49 -22.35
CA ARG A 65 -13.23 -13.57 -21.54
C ARG A 65 -12.41 -13.08 -20.36
N VAL A 66 -11.59 -12.06 -20.58
CA VAL A 66 -10.83 -11.42 -19.50
C VAL A 66 -11.79 -10.85 -18.45
N LEU A 67 -12.86 -10.18 -18.87
CA LEU A 67 -13.86 -9.63 -17.95
C LEU A 67 -14.68 -10.71 -17.23
N SER A 68 -14.99 -11.82 -17.90
CA SER A 68 -15.69 -12.97 -17.33
C SER A 68 -14.81 -13.83 -16.41
N GLY A 69 -13.51 -13.53 -16.30
CA GLY A 69 -12.57 -14.30 -15.47
C GLY A 69 -12.19 -15.67 -16.05
N ASP A 70 -12.52 -15.94 -17.32
CA ASP A 70 -12.24 -17.21 -18.02
C ASP A 70 -10.92 -17.15 -18.83
N ALA A 71 -10.12 -16.10 -18.63
CA ALA A 71 -8.81 -16.02 -19.23
C ALA A 71 -7.85 -16.91 -18.43
N PRO A 72 -7.26 -17.96 -19.04
CA PRO A 72 -6.28 -18.79 -18.35
C PRO A 72 -5.09 -17.92 -17.98
N LEU A 73 -4.88 -17.72 -16.68
CA LEU A 73 -3.69 -17.08 -16.18
C LEU A 73 -2.51 -18.01 -16.43
N THR A 74 -1.37 -17.45 -16.83
CA THR A 74 -0.12 -18.21 -16.80
C THR A 74 0.12 -18.69 -15.36
N PRO A 75 0.70 -19.87 -15.14
CA PRO A 75 0.87 -20.45 -13.79
C PRO A 75 1.64 -19.53 -12.83
N GLU A 76 2.53 -18.68 -13.36
CA GLU A 76 3.24 -17.67 -12.57
C GLU A 76 2.32 -16.55 -12.06
N LEU A 77 1.38 -16.09 -12.89
CA LEU A 77 0.39 -15.09 -12.49
C LEU A 77 -0.62 -15.67 -11.51
N GLU A 78 -1.03 -16.92 -11.68
CA GLU A 78 -1.93 -17.59 -10.75
C GLU A 78 -1.30 -17.74 -9.36
N ALA A 79 -0.03 -18.15 -9.29
CA ALA A 79 0.73 -18.19 -8.03
C ALA A 79 0.87 -16.80 -7.39
N LEU A 80 1.10 -15.76 -8.21
CA LEU A 80 1.18 -14.38 -7.73
C LEU A 80 -0.18 -13.91 -7.19
N GLU A 81 -1.28 -14.18 -7.87
CA GLU A 81 -2.62 -13.81 -7.43
C GLU A 81 -3.00 -14.54 -6.14
N ALA A 82 -2.76 -15.85 -6.06
CA ALA A 82 -2.95 -16.62 -4.83
C ALA A 82 -2.17 -16.00 -3.66
N SER A 83 -0.91 -15.60 -3.88
CA SER A 83 -0.12 -14.91 -2.86
C SER A 83 -0.74 -13.57 -2.45
N ARG A 84 -1.22 -12.75 -3.39
CA ARG A 84 -1.90 -11.47 -3.11
C ARG A 84 -3.17 -11.65 -2.30
N GLN A 85 -4.01 -12.62 -2.69
CA GLN A 85 -5.23 -12.96 -1.96
C GLN A 85 -4.91 -13.34 -0.51
N THR A 86 -3.88 -14.15 -0.25
CA THR A 86 -3.49 -14.48 1.14
C THR A 86 -3.06 -13.25 1.93
N THR A 87 -2.29 -12.34 1.33
CA THR A 87 -1.88 -11.10 2.00
C THR A 87 -3.05 -10.15 2.26
N ASP A 88 -4.04 -10.09 1.36
CA ASP A 88 -5.24 -9.27 1.51
C ASP A 88 -6.16 -9.81 2.62
N VAL A 89 -6.31 -11.14 2.70
CA VAL A 89 -7.06 -11.80 3.79
C VAL A 89 -6.40 -11.53 5.14
N LEU A 90 -5.08 -11.64 5.25
CA LEU A 90 -4.37 -11.32 6.49
C LEU A 90 -4.45 -9.82 6.83
N GLY A 91 -4.35 -8.94 5.82
CA GLY A 91 -4.46 -7.50 5.97
C GLY A 91 -5.85 -7.04 6.44
N SER A 92 -6.91 -7.64 5.91
CA SER A 92 -8.28 -7.39 6.35
C SER A 92 -8.51 -7.85 7.80
N ARG A 93 -8.02 -9.03 8.18
CA ARG A 93 -8.09 -9.52 9.57
C ARG A 93 -7.34 -8.62 10.54
N ARG A 94 -6.14 -8.14 10.17
CA ARG A 94 -5.39 -7.15 10.96
C ARG A 94 -6.22 -5.88 11.21
N LYS A 95 -6.83 -5.32 10.16
CA LYS A 95 -7.66 -4.12 10.27
C LYS A 95 -8.88 -4.35 11.17
N MET A 96 -9.52 -5.50 11.07
CA MET A 96 -10.63 -5.89 11.94
C MET A 96 -10.20 -5.93 13.42
N LEU A 97 -9.09 -6.61 13.73
CA LEU A 97 -8.58 -6.74 15.11
C LEU A 97 -8.18 -5.38 15.70
N LEU A 98 -7.53 -4.52 14.93
CA LEU A 98 -7.19 -3.16 15.38
C LEU A 98 -8.44 -2.32 15.65
N ARG A 99 -9.49 -2.49 14.84
CA ARG A 99 -10.77 -1.83 15.08
C ARG A 99 -11.46 -2.37 16.34
N ALA A 100 -11.45 -3.69 16.54
CA ALA A 100 -12.01 -4.33 17.73
C ALA A 100 -11.33 -3.86 19.02
N LEU A 101 -9.98 -3.77 19.02
CA LEU A 101 -9.23 -3.21 20.15
C LEU A 101 -9.63 -1.76 20.45
N LYS A 102 -9.79 -0.93 19.41
CA LYS A 102 -10.19 0.47 19.58
C LYS A 102 -11.63 0.61 20.09
N ASP A 103 -12.52 -0.28 19.66
CA ASP A 103 -13.91 -0.30 20.14
C ASP A 103 -13.97 -0.73 21.61
N LEU A 104 -13.17 -1.73 21.98
CA LEU A 104 -13.02 -2.19 23.36
C LEU A 104 -12.50 -1.08 24.30
N ASP A 105 -11.51 -0.30 23.86
CA ASP A 105 -11.02 0.88 24.61
C ASP A 105 -12.13 1.93 24.80
N ASN A 106 -12.97 2.12 23.78
CA ASN A 106 -14.10 3.04 23.84
C ASN A 106 -15.15 2.55 24.85
N GLU A 107 -15.53 1.27 24.82
CA GLU A 107 -16.50 0.69 25.77
C GLU A 107 -16.02 0.77 27.23
N LYS A 108 -14.73 0.51 27.46
CA LYS A 108 -14.09 0.73 28.76
C LYS A 108 -14.20 2.19 29.21
N SER A 109 -13.88 3.14 28.32
CA SER A 109 -13.94 4.58 28.63
C SER A 109 -15.35 5.07 28.94
N LEU A 110 -16.37 4.40 28.40
CA LEU A 110 -17.78 4.65 28.68
C LEU A 110 -18.28 3.97 29.97
N GLY A 111 -17.41 3.21 30.66
CA GLY A 111 -17.75 2.46 31.86
C GLY A 111 -18.71 1.29 31.62
N LYS A 112 -18.83 0.82 30.37
CA LYS A 112 -19.68 -0.34 30.01
C LYS A 112 -19.02 -1.69 30.31
N LEU A 113 -17.70 -1.66 30.46
CA LEU A 113 -16.86 -2.83 30.68
C LEU A 113 -15.97 -2.54 31.89
N ASP A 114 -15.87 -3.50 32.81
CA ASP A 114 -14.96 -3.41 33.94
C ASP A 114 -13.50 -3.67 33.51
N ASP A 115 -12.59 -3.40 34.44
CA ASP A 115 -11.15 -3.52 34.18
C ASP A 115 -10.68 -4.97 33.97
N GLU A 116 -11.34 -5.94 34.60
CA GLU A 116 -10.96 -7.35 34.54
C GLU A 116 -11.38 -7.95 33.19
N ASP A 117 -12.64 -7.75 32.79
CA ASP A 117 -13.16 -8.16 31.49
C ASP A 117 -12.37 -7.50 30.34
N TYR A 118 -12.06 -6.20 30.47
CA TYR A 118 -11.22 -5.51 29.50
C TYR A 118 -9.83 -6.15 29.38
N ALA A 119 -9.17 -6.46 30.50
CA ALA A 119 -7.84 -7.04 30.50
C ALA A 119 -7.83 -8.41 29.80
N GLN A 120 -8.84 -9.25 30.06
CA GLN A 120 -8.97 -10.56 29.45
C GLN A 120 -9.22 -10.48 27.93
N ILE A 121 -10.17 -9.66 27.50
CA ILE A 121 -10.53 -9.54 26.07
C ILE A 121 -9.40 -8.87 25.28
N SER A 122 -8.80 -7.82 25.82
CA SER A 122 -7.70 -7.10 25.16
C SER A 122 -6.45 -7.98 24.99
N ALA A 123 -6.14 -8.84 25.96
CA ALA A 123 -5.06 -9.82 25.85
C ALA A 123 -5.30 -10.78 24.67
N THR A 124 -6.50 -11.35 24.58
CA THR A 124 -6.89 -12.26 23.50
C THR A 124 -6.74 -11.61 22.11
N TYR A 125 -7.28 -10.41 21.92
CA TYR A 125 -7.16 -9.71 20.63
C TYR A 125 -5.72 -9.31 20.28
N ARG A 126 -4.89 -8.98 21.28
CA ARG A 126 -3.47 -8.68 21.06
C ARG A 126 -2.71 -9.92 20.62
N ASP A 127 -3.01 -11.08 21.19
CA ASP A 127 -2.36 -12.33 20.80
C ASP A 127 -2.78 -12.76 19.39
N ASP A 128 -4.07 -12.66 19.06
CA ASP A 128 -4.56 -12.85 17.69
C ASP A 128 -3.87 -11.91 16.69
N LEU A 129 -3.69 -10.63 17.07
CA LEU A 129 -3.04 -9.64 16.22
C LEU A 129 -1.56 -9.98 16.00
N LYS A 130 -0.85 -10.40 17.05
CA LYS A 130 0.55 -10.86 16.92
C LYS A 130 0.66 -12.04 15.96
N ASP A 131 -0.26 -13.00 16.04
CA ASP A 131 -0.25 -14.17 15.16
C ASP A 131 -0.52 -13.81 13.70
N VAL A 132 -1.45 -12.88 13.45
CA VAL A 132 -1.67 -12.34 12.09
C VAL A 132 -0.42 -11.65 11.56
N LEU A 133 0.24 -10.82 12.38
CA LEU A 133 1.47 -10.12 11.98
C LEU A 133 2.60 -11.10 11.67
N LYS A 134 2.82 -12.14 12.49
CA LYS A 134 3.81 -13.20 12.22
C LYS A 134 3.55 -13.88 10.88
N ARG A 135 2.29 -14.15 10.52
CA ARG A 135 1.94 -14.78 9.23
C ARG A 135 2.21 -13.84 8.05
N ILE A 136 1.94 -12.55 8.21
CA ILE A 136 2.29 -11.52 7.20
C ILE A 136 3.81 -11.45 7.03
N ASP A 137 4.56 -11.44 8.12
CA ASP A 137 6.02 -11.41 8.05
C ASP A 137 6.60 -12.65 7.37
N ALA A 138 6.06 -13.83 7.69
CA ALA A 138 6.44 -15.08 7.06
C ALA A 138 6.13 -15.11 5.55
N SER A 139 4.98 -14.58 5.12
CA SER A 139 4.64 -14.50 3.69
C SER A 139 5.51 -13.50 2.92
N LEU A 140 5.98 -12.45 3.59
CA LEU A 140 6.85 -11.44 3.00
C LEU A 140 8.34 -11.81 3.02
N ALA A 141 8.76 -12.76 3.86
CA ALA A 141 10.15 -13.21 4.01
C ALA A 141 10.91 -13.42 2.68
N PRO A 142 10.39 -14.17 1.68
CA PRO A 142 11.13 -14.41 0.42
C PRO A 142 11.29 -13.15 -0.45
N HIS A 143 10.50 -12.10 -0.19
CA HIS A 143 10.57 -10.84 -0.93
C HIS A 143 11.47 -9.80 -0.26
N ARG A 144 11.90 -10.01 1.00
CA ARG A 144 12.71 -9.05 1.76
C ARG A 144 14.05 -8.79 1.10
N GLU A 145 14.77 -9.84 0.70
CA GLU A 145 16.08 -9.70 0.04
C GLU A 145 15.99 -8.90 -1.27
N LYS A 146 14.95 -9.15 -2.07
CA LYS A 146 14.69 -8.40 -3.31
C LYS A 146 14.36 -6.93 -3.02
N ALA A 147 13.56 -6.67 -1.98
CA ALA A 147 13.23 -5.31 -1.57
C ALA A 147 14.47 -4.56 -1.07
N GLU A 148 15.31 -5.19 -0.24
CA GLU A 148 16.56 -4.60 0.26
C GLU A 148 17.54 -4.28 -0.87
N ALA A 149 17.70 -5.19 -1.85
CA ALA A 149 18.52 -4.94 -3.02
C ALA A 149 18.02 -3.74 -3.85
N LEU A 150 16.70 -3.64 -4.05
CA LEU A 150 16.08 -2.50 -4.75
C LEU A 150 16.25 -1.18 -3.99
N VAL A 151 16.07 -1.21 -2.66
CA VAL A 151 16.28 -0.04 -1.79
C VAL A 151 17.74 0.41 -1.86
N LYS A 152 18.69 -0.52 -1.76
CA LYS A 152 20.12 -0.21 -1.87
C LYS A 152 20.47 0.42 -3.21
N ALA A 153 20.02 -0.17 -4.31
CA ALA A 153 20.22 0.39 -5.65
C ALA A 153 19.56 1.78 -5.82
N HIS A 154 18.45 2.04 -5.12
CA HIS A 154 17.81 3.35 -5.13
C HIS A 154 18.59 4.39 -4.30
N LEU A 155 19.10 4.00 -3.12
CA LEU A 155 19.92 4.86 -2.27
C LEU A 155 21.25 5.25 -2.92
N GLU A 156 21.89 4.31 -3.61
CA GLU A 156 23.11 4.55 -4.41
C GLU A 156 22.84 5.59 -5.51
N LYS A 157 21.71 5.47 -6.23
CA LYS A 157 21.30 6.45 -7.25
C LYS A 157 20.94 7.82 -6.66
N ALA A 158 20.39 7.84 -5.46
CA ALA A 158 19.98 9.07 -4.78
C ALA A 158 21.14 9.79 -4.07
N GLY A 159 22.32 9.16 -3.96
CA GLY A 159 23.49 9.74 -3.27
C GLY A 159 23.34 9.84 -1.75
N ILE A 160 22.43 9.06 -1.15
CA ILE A 160 22.11 9.09 0.29
C ILE A 160 22.83 7.91 0.97
N GLU A 161 24.16 7.87 0.93
CA GLU A 161 24.91 6.74 1.51
C GLU A 161 25.44 6.96 2.94
N LYS A 162 25.28 8.15 3.56
CA LYS A 162 26.08 8.47 4.77
C LYS A 162 25.39 9.13 5.97
N ASN A 163 24.07 9.21 6.05
CA ASN A 163 23.39 9.88 7.19
C ASN A 163 22.21 9.09 7.78
N SER A 164 22.37 7.78 8.00
CA SER A 164 21.45 7.05 8.90
C SER A 164 22.25 6.36 10.00
N PRO A 165 21.98 6.65 11.29
CA PRO A 165 22.56 5.90 12.39
C PRO A 165 22.11 4.45 12.29
N ALA A 166 23.07 3.53 12.31
CA ALA A 166 22.80 2.09 12.30
C ALA A 166 21.83 1.71 13.43
N PRO A 167 20.90 0.77 13.21
CA PRO A 167 20.10 0.23 14.30
C PRO A 167 21.05 -0.52 15.22
N LYS A 168 21.25 -0.01 16.44
CA LYS A 168 21.85 -0.80 17.51
C LYS A 168 20.93 -1.98 17.77
N SER A 169 21.35 -3.14 17.32
CA SER A 169 20.86 -4.44 17.76
C SER A 169 21.18 -4.58 19.26
N GLU A 170 20.27 -4.09 20.11
CA GLU A 170 20.21 -4.53 21.49
C GLU A 170 19.35 -5.79 21.53
N GLU A 171 20.02 -6.95 21.49
CA GLU A 171 19.53 -8.15 22.18
C GLU A 171 19.37 -7.77 23.65
N ARG A 172 18.12 -7.60 24.09
CA ARG A 172 17.80 -7.55 25.51
C ARG A 172 16.87 -8.72 25.80
N ALA A 173 17.48 -9.82 26.23
CA ALA A 173 16.82 -10.86 26.99
C ALA A 173 16.14 -10.21 28.19
N VAL A 174 14.84 -10.46 28.34
CA VAL A 174 14.07 -10.07 29.53
C VAL A 174 13.85 -11.34 30.32
N ASP A 175 14.64 -11.51 31.36
CA ASP A 175 14.40 -12.43 32.47
C ASP A 175 14.45 -11.60 33.77
N GLY A 176 13.45 -11.80 34.63
CA GLY A 176 13.58 -11.71 36.09
C GLY A 176 13.52 -10.33 36.76
N ASP A 177 12.33 -10.02 37.28
CA ASP A 177 12.04 -9.75 38.71
C ASP A 177 12.93 -8.80 39.55
N ASN A 178 12.26 -7.76 40.11
CA ASN A 178 12.53 -6.97 41.31
C ASN A 178 13.97 -6.51 41.63
N ASP A 179 14.16 -5.19 41.82
CA ASP A 179 14.37 -4.61 43.16
C ASP A 179 14.56 -3.09 43.07
N GLU A 180 14.07 -2.42 44.11
CA GLU A 180 14.10 -0.99 44.33
C GLU A 180 15.52 -0.57 44.73
N THR A 181 16.22 0.22 43.91
CA THR A 181 17.38 0.98 44.39
C THR A 181 17.69 2.19 43.50
N ASP A 182 17.39 3.37 44.06
CA ASP A 182 18.17 4.61 44.04
C ASP A 182 19.11 4.84 42.83
N VAL A 183 18.65 5.64 41.86
CA VAL A 183 19.48 6.14 40.76
C VAL A 183 19.98 7.54 41.11
N PRO A 184 21.31 7.79 41.14
CA PRO A 184 21.86 9.12 41.35
C PRO A 184 21.50 10.06 40.21
N GLU A 185 21.17 11.31 40.56
CA GLU A 185 20.98 12.42 39.64
C GLU A 185 22.19 12.62 38.72
N GLU A 186 22.06 12.22 37.46
CA GLU A 186 22.85 12.81 36.37
C GLU A 186 21.93 13.69 35.50
N SER A 187 22.20 14.98 35.63
CA SER A 187 21.67 16.13 34.92
C SER A 187 21.67 15.92 33.40
N SER A 188 20.59 15.33 32.88
CA SER A 188 20.20 15.43 31.48
C SER A 188 19.63 16.83 31.25
N GLU A 189 20.34 17.65 30.48
CA GLU A 189 19.92 18.98 30.05
C GLU A 189 18.51 18.90 29.46
N ARG A 190 17.50 19.29 30.24
CA ARG A 190 16.12 19.33 29.77
C ARG A 190 16.04 20.41 28.70
N PRO A 191 15.56 20.10 27.48
CA PRO A 191 15.38 21.12 26.46
C PRO A 191 14.47 22.22 27.00
N SER A 192 14.91 23.46 26.83
CA SER A 192 14.15 24.66 27.20
C SER A 192 12.73 24.59 26.63
N ARG A 193 11.73 25.03 27.40
CA ARG A 193 10.31 24.97 27.03
C ARG A 193 9.73 26.37 26.84
N VAL A 194 8.79 26.50 25.91
CA VAL A 194 8.02 27.74 25.64
C VAL A 194 6.55 27.51 26.00
N THR A 195 5.93 28.45 26.70
CA THR A 195 4.51 28.41 27.05
C THR A 195 3.66 29.04 25.94
N CYS A 196 2.54 28.40 25.61
CA CYS A 196 1.59 28.94 24.65
C CYS A 196 0.75 30.07 25.27
N GLY A 197 0.65 31.23 24.61
CA GLY A 197 -0.19 32.34 25.10
C GLY A 197 -1.70 32.11 24.99
N ALA A 198 -2.16 31.08 24.26
CA ALA A 198 -3.58 30.80 24.06
C ALA A 198 -4.16 29.76 25.03
N CYS A 199 -3.36 28.76 25.43
CA CYS A 199 -3.82 27.66 26.29
C CYS A 199 -2.82 27.24 27.37
N GLU A 200 -1.74 28.01 27.54
CA GLU A 200 -0.70 27.82 28.59
C GLU A 200 0.07 26.49 28.52
N ALA A 201 -0.17 25.67 27.49
CA ALA A 201 0.55 24.42 27.30
C ALA A 201 2.07 24.68 27.12
N SER A 202 2.87 23.81 27.73
CA SER A 202 4.33 23.83 27.67
C SER A 202 4.83 23.05 26.44
N ASN A 203 5.44 23.74 25.49
CA ASN A 203 5.90 23.23 24.20
C ASN A 203 7.43 23.22 24.10
N GLU A 204 7.99 22.44 23.19
CA GLU A 204 9.41 22.52 22.84
C GLU A 204 9.74 23.88 22.19
N THR A 205 10.97 24.39 22.36
CA THR A 205 11.39 25.70 21.82
C THR A 205 11.36 25.79 20.29
N ASP A 206 11.42 24.67 19.58
CA ASP A 206 11.36 24.58 18.12
C ASP A 206 9.93 24.34 17.60
N ALA A 207 8.93 24.22 18.49
CA ALA A 207 7.54 24.02 18.12
C ALA A 207 6.98 25.26 17.39
N LYS A 208 6.59 25.07 16.11
CA LYS A 208 5.90 26.13 15.32
C LYS A 208 4.45 26.33 15.75
N PHE A 209 3.82 25.29 16.30
CA PHE A 209 2.43 25.27 16.75
C PHE A 209 2.34 24.64 18.14
N CYS A 210 1.38 25.10 18.93
CA CYS A 210 1.11 24.57 20.26
C CYS A 210 0.60 23.13 20.20
N LYS A 211 1.20 22.23 20.98
CA LYS A 211 0.78 20.82 21.10
C LYS A 211 -0.60 20.64 21.75
N GLY A 212 -1.07 21.65 22.49
CA GLY A 212 -2.36 21.62 23.17
C GLY A 212 -3.51 22.12 22.30
N CYS A 213 -3.36 23.28 21.66
CA CYS A 213 -4.45 23.96 20.93
C CYS A 213 -4.17 24.23 19.44
N GLY A 214 -2.96 23.96 18.94
CA GLY A 214 -2.58 24.21 17.55
C GLY A 214 -2.26 25.67 17.18
N ALA A 215 -2.33 26.63 18.12
CA ALA A 215 -2.00 28.03 17.85
C ALA A 215 -0.52 28.20 17.48
N SER A 216 -0.21 29.12 16.55
CA SER A 216 1.18 29.36 16.11
C SER A 216 2.03 30.04 17.20
N LEU A 217 3.26 29.56 17.42
CA LEU A 217 4.16 30.02 18.47
C LEU A 217 5.27 30.99 17.98
N GLY A 218 5.21 31.47 16.72
CA GLY A 218 6.25 32.28 16.08
C GLY A 218 5.92 33.77 15.92
N ALA A 219 6.79 34.60 16.51
CA ALA A 219 7.00 36.06 16.40
C ALA A 219 5.92 37.00 16.96
N ALA A 220 6.19 37.50 18.17
CA ALA A 220 5.41 38.47 18.92
C ALA A 220 5.20 39.83 18.20
N SER A 221 4.08 40.46 18.55
CA SER A 221 3.92 41.92 18.65
C SER A 221 3.94 42.73 17.35
N LYS A 222 2.76 42.89 16.76
CA LYS A 222 2.28 44.24 16.41
C LYS A 222 0.79 44.33 16.76
N ALA A 223 0.53 44.66 18.02
CA ALA A 223 -0.76 45.24 18.38
C ALA A 223 -0.80 46.65 17.77
N GLU A 224 -1.61 46.82 16.73
CA GLU A 224 -2.12 48.12 16.32
C GLU A 224 -3.64 48.04 16.58
N PRO A 225 -4.21 48.88 17.46
CA PRO A 225 -5.60 48.74 17.87
C PRO A 225 -6.52 49.11 16.72
N ALA A 226 -7.55 48.29 16.53
CA ALA A 226 -8.67 48.58 15.65
C ALA A 226 -9.35 49.88 16.08
N GLU A 227 -9.22 50.91 15.24
CA GLU A 227 -10.01 52.12 15.31
C GLU A 227 -11.46 51.79 14.91
N VAL A 228 -12.35 51.85 15.91
CA VAL A 228 -13.79 51.72 15.73
C VAL A 228 -14.29 53.00 15.05
N VAL A 229 -14.45 52.96 13.72
CA VAL A 229 -15.21 53.99 13.01
C VAL A 229 -16.70 53.73 13.23
N ALA A 230 -17.26 54.52 14.13
CA ALA A 230 -18.69 54.72 14.29
C ALA A 230 -19.32 55.18 12.97
N ILE A 231 -20.17 54.35 12.36
CA ILE A 231 -21.12 54.83 11.35
C ILE A 231 -22.37 55.29 12.10
N LYS A 232 -22.49 56.60 12.15
CA LYS A 232 -23.59 57.40 12.67
C LYS A 232 -24.81 57.25 11.76
N GLU A 233 -25.98 57.17 12.37
CA GLU A 233 -27.29 57.23 11.72
C GLU A 233 -27.49 58.50 10.85
N SER A 234 -28.10 58.31 9.68
CA SER A 234 -29.02 59.22 8.99
C SER A 234 -29.69 58.38 7.89
N GLY A 235 -30.96 58.01 7.95
CA GLY A 235 -32.10 58.90 8.02
C GLY A 235 -32.59 59.21 6.60
N GLN A 236 -33.43 58.34 6.03
CA GLN A 236 -34.69 58.63 5.34
C GLN A 236 -35.37 57.34 4.86
#